data_AF-A0A9E1JEN2-F1
#
_entry.id   AF-A0A9E1JEN2-F1
#
_cell.length_a   1.000
_cell.length_b   1.000
_cell.length_c   1.000
_cell.angle_alpha   90.00
_cell.angle_beta   90.00
_cell.angle_gamma   90.00
#
_symmetry.space_group_name_H-M   'P 1'
#
loop_
_entity.id
_entity.type
_entity.pdbx_description
1 polymer ?
#
loop_
_entity_poly.entity_id
_entity_poly.type
_entity_poly.pdbx_seq_one_letter_code
_entity_poly.pdbx_strand_id
1 'polypeptide(L)' 'MEKINLVEPISAYHKECPSCGSKLFPVVHEHLDKNDSEDSKADKECHCCGKKYMVLFGC' A
#
# COMPACT_ATOMS: atom_id res chain seq x y z
N MET A 1 -17.26 -13.54 11.21
CA MET A 1 -15.89 -13.66 10.68
C MET A 1 -15.41 -12.26 10.34
N GLU A 2 -14.74 -11.61 11.27
CA GLU A 2 -14.07 -10.34 11.00
C GLU A 2 -12.96 -10.61 10.00
N LYS A 3 -13.09 -10.07 8.78
CA LYS A 3 -11.99 -10.03 7.82
C LYS A 3 -10.99 -9.03 8.37
N ILE A 4 -10.02 -9.53 9.14
CA ILE A 4 -8.88 -8.73 9.57
C ILE A 4 -8.23 -8.21 8.28
N ASN A 5 -8.39 -6.92 8.01
CA ASN A 5 -7.69 -6.24 6.93
C ASN A 5 -6.23 -6.15 7.38
N LEU A 6 -5.49 -7.24 7.18
CA LEU A 6 -4.05 -7.32 7.47
C LEU A 6 -3.34 -6.39 6.48
N VAL A 7 -3.00 -5.20 6.98
CA VAL A 7 -2.15 -4.25 6.26
C VAL A 7 -0.71 -4.55 6.65
N GLU A 8 0.08 -5.03 5.70
CA GLU A 8 1.49 -5.38 5.95
C GLU A 8 2.42 -4.21 5.56
N PRO A 9 3.50 -3.93 6.30
CA PRO A 9 4.44 -2.90 5.91
C PRO A 9 5.20 -3.30 4.65
N ILE A 10 5.40 -2.36 3.72
CA ILE A 10 6.21 -2.58 2.52
C ILE A 10 7.07 -1.37 2.18
N SER A 11 8.20 -1.60 1.52
CA SER A 11 9.02 -0.50 1.01
C SER A 11 8.33 0.23 -0.16
N ALA A 12 8.53 1.55 -0.23
CA ALA A 12 8.06 2.38 -1.34
C ALA A 12 8.54 1.89 -2.72
N TYR A 13 9.69 1.21 -2.78
CA TYR A 13 10.27 0.72 -4.02
C TYR A 13 9.77 -0.68 -4.45
N HIS A 14 9.07 -1.40 -3.58
CA HIS A 14 8.52 -2.72 -3.94
C HIS A 14 7.38 -2.58 -4.94
N LYS A 15 7.57 -3.10 -6.16
CA LYS A 15 6.57 -3.08 -7.24
C LYS A 15 5.71 -4.35 -7.28
N GLU A 16 6.15 -5.40 -6.60
CA GLU A 16 5.56 -6.74 -6.62
C GLU A 16 5.16 -7.17 -5.21
N CYS A 17 4.09 -7.95 -5.15
CA CYS A 17 3.50 -8.46 -3.93
C CYS A 17 4.43 -9.54 -3.34
N PRO A 18 4.97 -9.38 -2.12
CA PRO A 18 5.86 -10.36 -1.52
C PRO A 18 5.18 -11.71 -1.25
N SER A 19 3.84 -11.76 -1.22
CA SER A 19 3.09 -12.99 -0.99
C SER A 19 2.84 -13.81 -2.25
N CYS A 20 2.72 -13.20 -3.44
CA CYS A 20 2.32 -13.91 -4.66
C CYS A 20 3.05 -13.47 -5.94
N GLY A 21 3.99 -12.53 -5.86
CA GLY A 21 4.74 -12.01 -7.01
C GLY A 21 3.94 -11.14 -7.98
N SER A 22 2.64 -10.93 -7.75
CA SER A 22 1.82 -10.08 -8.62
C SER A 22 2.13 -8.60 -8.46
N LYS A 23 1.89 -7.80 -9.50
CA LYS A 23 2.09 -6.35 -9.46
C LYS A 23 1.23 -5.70 -8.37
N LEU A 24 1.84 -4.81 -7.60
CA LEU A 24 1.17 -3.96 -6.62
C LEU A 24 0.67 -2.67 -7.28
N PHE A 25 -0.50 -2.21 -6.85
CA PHE A 25 -1.15 -1.02 -7.35
C PHE A 25 -1.19 0.03 -6.24
N PRO A 26 -0.82 1.29 -6.52
CA PRO A 26 -0.99 2.36 -5.54
C PRO A 26 -2.48 2.63 -5.29
N VAL A 27 -2.84 2.74 -4.03
CA VAL A 27 -4.15 3.14 -3.53
C VAL A 27 -4.03 4.58 -3.07
N VAL A 28 -4.71 5.47 -3.78
CA VAL A 28 -4.83 6.87 -3.38
C VAL A 28 -6.10 6.98 -2.55
N HIS A 29 -5.96 7.28 -1.26
CA HIS A 29 -7.11 7.59 -0.43
C HIS A 29 -7.56 9.02 -0.77
N GLU A 30 -8.74 9.19 -1.37
CA GLU A 30 -9.28 10.50 -1.80
C GLU A 30 -9.58 11.51 -0.66
N HIS A 31 -9.14 11.22 0.58
CA HIS A 31 -9.43 12.00 1.79
C HIS A 31 -8.17 12.43 2.55
N LEU A 32 -7.11 12.85 1.87
CA LEU A 32 -5.95 13.49 2.51
C LEU A 32 -5.89 14.96 2.12
N ASP A 33 -6.02 15.80 3.14
CA ASP A 33 -5.96 17.25 3.13
C ASP A 33 -4.89 17.80 2.18
N LYS A 34 -5.30 18.80 1.39
CA LYS A 34 -4.52 19.53 0.37
C LYS A 34 -3.35 20.37 0.92
N ASN A 35 -2.59 19.89 1.91
CA ASN A 35 -1.46 20.64 2.48
C ASN A 35 -0.17 19.86 2.69
N ASP A 36 -0.13 18.54 2.49
CA ASP A 36 1.15 17.82 2.51
C ASP A 36 1.64 17.66 1.07
N SER A 37 2.78 18.27 0.75
CA SER A 37 3.49 18.06 -0.52
C SER A 37 3.98 16.62 -0.58
N GLU A 38 3.09 15.67 -0.90
CA GLU A 38 3.38 14.24 -0.76
C GLU A 38 3.01 13.42 -2.00
N ASP A 39 3.93 13.45 -2.95
CA ASP A 39 4.05 12.47 -4.03
C ASP A 39 4.42 11.06 -3.52
N SER A 40 4.12 10.68 -2.27
CA SER A 40 4.77 9.51 -1.63
C SER A 40 3.94 8.66 -0.66
N LYS A 41 2.80 9.10 -0.11
CA LYS A 41 2.02 8.24 0.83
C LYS A 41 0.90 7.44 0.15
N ALA A 42 1.17 6.80 -0.98
CA ALA A 42 0.20 5.86 -1.56
C ALA A 42 0.42 4.46 -0.95
N ASP A 43 -0.52 4.01 -0.14
CA ASP A 43 -0.62 2.59 0.25
C ASP A 43 -0.68 1.72 -1.02
N LYS A 44 -0.30 0.45 -0.94
CA LYS A 44 -0.29 -0.46 -2.09
C LYS A 44 -1.25 -1.60 -1.90
N GLU A 45 -1.94 -2.02 -2.95
CA GLU A 45 -2.81 -3.18 -2.93
C GLU A 45 -2.40 -4.22 -3.98
N CYS A 46 -2.47 -5.49 -3.57
CA CYS A 46 -2.37 -6.64 -4.45
C CYS A 46 -3.78 -7.07 -4.88
N HIS A 47 -4.17 -6.83 -6.14
CA HIS A 47 -5.48 -7.27 -6.63
C HIS A 47 -5.58 -8.79 -6.82
N CYS A 48 -4.45 -9.50 -6.91
CA CYS A 48 -4.43 -10.97 -6.99
C CYS A 48 -4.84 -11.63 -5.68
N CYS A 49 -4.36 -11.09 -4.56
CA CYS A 49 -4.45 -11.70 -3.24
C CYS A 49 -5.29 -10.88 -2.25
N GLY A 50 -5.75 -9.69 -2.64
CA GLY A 50 -6.55 -8.77 -1.82
C GLY A 50 -5.79 -8.15 -0.65
N LYS A 51 -4.47 -8.34 -0.57
CA LYS A 51 -3.64 -7.80 0.51
C LYS A 51 -3.36 -6.32 0.29
N LYS A 52 -3.46 -5.56 1.37
CA LYS A 52 -3.07 -4.15 1.43
C LYS A 52 -1.73 -4.03 2.13
N TYR A 53 -0.94 -3.08 1.68
CA TYR A 53 0.40 -2.84 2.18
C TYR A 53 0.57 -1.37 2.50
N MET A 54 1.02 -1.07 3.72
CA MET A 54 1.33 0.29 4.14
C MET A 54 2.77 0.59 3.74
N VAL A 55 2.96 1.64 2.95
CA VAL A 55 4.32 2.03 2.53
C VAL A 55 5.04 2.67 3.72
N LEU A 56 6.11 2.01 4.19
CA LEU A 56 7.01 2.58 5.20
C LEU A 56 8.16 3.31 4.51
N PHE A 57 8.36 4.57 4.90
CA PHE A 57 9.57 5.32 4.60
C PHE A 57 10.55 5.12 5.75
N GLY A 58 11.72 4.56 5.47
CA GLY A 58 12.80 4.50 6.46
C GLY A 58 13.22 5.91 6.84
N CYS A 59 13.47 6.15 8.13
CA CYS A 59 14.03 7.41 8.62
C CYS A 59 15.52 7.53 8.30
#